data_AF-A0A812LAG4-F1
#
_entry.id   AF-A0A812LAG4-F1
#
_cell.length_a   1.000
_cell.length_b   1.000
_cell.length_c   1.000
_cell.angle_alpha   90.00
_cell.angle_beta   90.00
_cell.angle_gamma   90.00
#
_symmetry.space_group_name_H-M   'P 1'
#
loop_
_entity.id
_entity.type
_entity.pdbx_description
1 polymer ?
#
loop_
_entity_poly.entity_id
_entity_poly.type
_entity_poly.pdbx_seq_one_letter_code
_entity_poly.pdbx_strand_id
1 'polypeptide(L)'
;MTCCGRQGRQVHDGPQTFALAATYWCGDATNSSIWHRQKLQGLEFATCFMVSWKALCANQLSKAFRTWRGMNKELPDGYLHILVNVGDAGPDQVGFRSSLHTLFTRDDYKFVLFFSLACLKHQFHLAARGQLSLMDTCLRLLGKRFKYFTSVATMSHSWRGHLKKVRSQWEQLHSHDGKLGNKEILFRVPPVAIAGRWASIDSAEEFYLTAGAANVCEVLTAAFRQGGNAAVAAVPAITDGQQAGSVLDELSLDDSKVYQQKTGKYIQNTLRAAEDAWFWYVMRLGHETRAPLLHFYRILNRDPAKNSMPVVALVCEDLDAVSKNFRDALLNMGKMLSRALDEIAHVPGAQEQRQQMRKDGRDVALVLLLHNASAFQRRVCNVFDRWANCERMFL
;
A
#
# COMPACT_ATOMS: atom_id res chain seq x y z
N MET A 1 -21.93 22.54 -75.97
CA MET A 1 -21.80 23.28 -74.70
C MET A 1 -21.71 22.27 -73.58
N THR A 2 -20.77 22.52 -72.67
CA THR A 2 -20.04 21.61 -71.80
C THR A 2 -20.85 21.00 -70.66
N CYS A 3 -20.89 19.66 -70.62
CA CYS A 3 -21.19 18.87 -69.42
C CYS A 3 -20.00 18.92 -68.45
N CYS A 4 -20.25 19.34 -67.21
CA CYS A 4 -19.30 19.32 -66.12
C CYS A 4 -19.08 17.86 -65.65
N GLY A 5 -17.95 17.27 -66.03
CA GLY A 5 -17.52 15.96 -65.55
C GLY A 5 -17.01 16.05 -64.10
N ARG A 6 -17.63 15.28 -63.19
CA ARG A 6 -17.05 14.95 -61.89
C ARG A 6 -15.84 14.05 -62.12
N GLN A 7 -14.64 14.59 -61.91
CA GLN A 7 -13.42 13.78 -61.82
C GLN A 7 -13.50 12.90 -60.58
N GLY A 8 -13.41 11.58 -60.78
CA GLY A 8 -13.24 10.63 -59.69
C GLY A 8 -11.91 10.87 -58.97
N ARG A 9 -11.95 11.01 -57.65
CA ARG A 9 -10.75 10.97 -56.80
C ARG A 9 -10.11 9.59 -56.97
N GLN A 10 -8.92 9.54 -57.56
CA GLN A 10 -8.04 8.39 -57.44
C GLN A 10 -7.64 8.26 -55.97
N VAL A 11 -8.07 7.18 -55.32
CA VAL A 11 -7.57 6.77 -54.01
C VAL A 11 -6.19 6.15 -54.26
N HIS A 12 -5.14 6.87 -53.91
CA HIS A 12 -3.80 6.30 -53.88
C HIS A 12 -3.70 5.38 -52.66
N ASP A 13 -3.58 4.07 -52.89
CA ASP A 13 -3.26 3.05 -51.87
C ASP A 13 -1.78 3.19 -51.42
N GLY A 14 -1.44 4.34 -50.85
CA GLY A 14 -0.22 4.50 -50.06
C GLY A 14 -0.40 3.91 -48.67
N PRO A 15 0.67 3.48 -47.97
CA PRO A 15 0.57 3.00 -46.60
C PRO A 15 -0.07 4.09 -45.72
N GLN A 16 -1.25 3.78 -45.16
CA GLN A 16 -1.97 4.71 -44.29
C GLN A 16 -1.07 5.04 -43.10
N THR A 17 -0.60 6.29 -43.06
CA THR A 17 0.16 6.80 -41.94
C THR A 17 -0.84 7.24 -40.88
N PHE A 18 -0.92 6.51 -39.77
CA PHE A 18 -1.72 6.93 -38.62
C PHE A 18 -0.82 7.65 -37.60
N ALA A 19 -1.35 8.68 -36.96
CA ALA A 19 -0.70 9.38 -35.87
C ALA A 19 -1.42 9.00 -34.57
N LEU A 20 -0.67 8.42 -33.63
CA LEU A 20 -1.16 8.05 -32.31
C LEU A 20 -0.52 8.95 -31.26
N ALA A 21 -1.29 9.57 -30.39
CA ALA A 21 -0.80 10.37 -29.27
C ALA A 21 -1.42 9.88 -27.96
N ALA A 22 -0.64 9.56 -26.93
CA ALA A 22 -1.13 8.98 -25.68
C ALA A 22 -0.89 9.89 -24.48
N THR A 23 -1.91 10.55 -23.92
CA THR A 23 -1.74 11.44 -22.74
C THR A 23 -2.12 10.73 -21.44
N TYR A 24 -1.27 10.87 -20.42
CA TYR A 24 -1.51 10.36 -19.06
C TYR A 24 -2.02 11.47 -18.13
N TRP A 25 -3.10 11.19 -17.39
CA TRP A 25 -3.60 12.06 -16.32
C TRP A 25 -3.65 11.28 -14.99
N CYS A 26 -2.95 11.79 -13.96
CA CYS A 26 -3.13 11.38 -12.58
C CYS A 26 -3.86 12.48 -11.78
N GLY A 27 -5.03 12.17 -11.25
CA GLY A 27 -5.71 13.01 -10.26
C GLY A 27 -5.46 12.47 -8.86
N ASP A 28 -4.66 13.15 -8.03
CA ASP A 28 -4.58 12.85 -6.60
C ASP A 28 -5.65 13.68 -5.88
N ALA A 29 -6.68 13.01 -5.36
CA ALA A 29 -7.67 13.63 -4.48
C ALA A 29 -7.74 12.79 -3.20
N THR A 30 -6.72 12.91 -2.35
CA THR A 30 -6.73 12.32 -1.02
C THR A 30 -6.82 13.41 0.06
N ASN A 31 -7.91 13.36 0.84
CA ASN A 31 -8.24 14.12 2.05
C ASN A 31 -7.94 15.64 2.06
N SER A 32 -9.01 16.42 1.86
CA SER A 32 -9.05 17.90 1.83
C SER A 32 -8.63 18.61 3.13
N SER A 33 -8.49 17.91 4.27
CA SER A 33 -8.21 18.55 5.56
C SER A 33 -6.73 18.66 5.94
N ILE A 34 -5.82 17.92 5.29
CA ILE A 34 -4.36 17.95 5.60
C ILE A 34 -3.55 18.76 4.57
N TRP A 35 -4.13 19.12 3.42
CA TRP A 35 -3.37 19.61 2.25
C TRP A 35 -3.86 20.94 1.67
N HIS A 36 -4.32 21.87 2.51
CA HIS A 36 -4.81 23.16 2.01
C HIS A 36 -3.73 24.06 1.35
N ARG A 37 -2.44 23.69 1.38
CA ARG A 37 -1.32 24.49 0.83
C ARG A 37 -0.55 23.90 -0.37
N GLN A 38 -0.97 22.77 -0.95
CA GLN A 38 -0.35 22.24 -2.18
C GLN A 38 -1.38 21.93 -3.27
N LYS A 39 -2.26 22.89 -3.56
CA LYS A 39 -2.99 22.89 -4.83
C LYS A 39 -2.03 23.28 -5.95
N LEU A 40 -1.98 22.47 -7.01
CA LEU A 40 -1.38 22.73 -8.34
C LEU A 40 0.13 22.52 -8.55
N GLN A 41 0.77 21.54 -7.90
CA GLN A 41 2.11 21.10 -8.34
C GLN A 41 2.19 19.57 -8.41
N GLY A 42 2.00 19.04 -9.63
CA GLY A 42 2.06 17.61 -9.91
C GLY A 42 1.43 17.24 -11.25
N LEU A 43 1.69 18.03 -12.29
CA LEU A 43 1.30 17.75 -13.67
C LEU A 43 2.56 17.41 -14.47
N GLU A 44 2.90 16.13 -14.57
CA GLU A 44 3.77 15.67 -15.64
C GLU A 44 2.90 15.12 -16.77
N PHE A 45 2.84 15.90 -17.85
CA PHE A 45 2.22 15.49 -19.10
C PHE A 45 3.23 14.66 -19.89
N ALA A 46 3.15 13.34 -19.82
CA ALA A 46 3.74 12.50 -20.86
C ALA A 46 2.66 12.30 -21.92
N THR A 47 2.86 12.89 -23.10
CA THR A 47 2.09 12.50 -24.28
C THR A 47 3.02 11.76 -25.24
N CYS A 48 2.78 10.47 -25.46
CA CYS A 48 3.65 9.65 -26.31
C CYS A 48 3.09 9.57 -27.73
N PHE A 49 3.89 9.94 -28.73
CA PHE A 49 3.58 9.65 -30.11
C PHE A 49 4.08 8.25 -30.48
N MET A 50 3.21 7.33 -30.93
CA MET A 50 3.64 6.00 -31.37
C MET A 50 3.69 5.94 -32.89
N VAL A 51 4.91 5.86 -33.43
CA VAL A 51 5.17 5.54 -34.83
C VAL A 51 6.25 4.45 -34.83
N SER A 52 5.82 3.18 -34.85
CA SER A 52 6.66 1.97 -34.79
C SER A 52 7.40 1.68 -33.46
N TRP A 53 7.12 0.51 -32.88
CA TRP A 53 7.68 -0.02 -31.61
C TRP A 53 9.23 -0.07 -31.56
N LYS A 54 9.92 -0.04 -32.71
CA LYS A 54 11.39 -0.14 -32.78
C LYS A 54 12.15 1.19 -32.72
N ALA A 55 11.49 2.35 -32.75
CA ALA A 55 12.15 3.63 -33.05
C ALA A 55 12.06 4.70 -31.93
N LEU A 56 12.04 4.31 -30.65
CA LEU A 56 11.88 5.30 -29.57
C LEU A 56 13.23 5.84 -29.02
N CYS A 57 13.61 7.05 -29.45
CA CYS A 57 14.59 7.91 -28.77
C CYS A 57 13.90 9.20 -28.29
N ALA A 58 14.04 9.51 -27.00
CA ALA A 58 13.33 10.58 -26.26
C ALA A 58 13.43 12.01 -26.85
N ASN A 59 14.44 12.31 -27.67
CA ASN A 59 14.69 13.66 -28.19
C ASN A 59 13.77 14.09 -29.35
N GLN A 60 13.12 13.15 -30.06
CA GLN A 60 12.18 13.46 -31.16
C GLN A 60 10.80 13.91 -30.63
N LEU A 61 10.41 13.45 -29.43
CA LEU A 61 9.09 13.67 -28.82
C LEU A 61 8.84 15.12 -28.37
N SER A 62 9.86 15.78 -27.83
CA SER A 62 9.76 17.18 -27.35
C SER A 62 9.64 18.20 -28.50
N LYS A 63 10.21 17.89 -29.67
CA LYS A 63 10.10 18.75 -30.86
C LYS A 63 8.72 18.67 -31.50
N ALA A 64 8.16 17.47 -31.66
CA ALA A 64 6.83 17.27 -32.26
C ALA A 64 5.72 18.04 -31.51
N PHE A 65 5.79 18.08 -30.17
CA PHE A 65 4.82 18.80 -29.34
C PHE A 65 4.87 20.33 -29.48
N ARG A 66 6.08 20.91 -29.59
CA ARG A 66 6.23 22.36 -29.75
C ARG A 66 5.77 22.83 -31.12
N THR A 67 5.94 22.01 -32.15
CA THR A 67 5.50 22.33 -33.51
C THR A 67 3.98 22.31 -33.63
N TRP A 68 3.28 21.44 -32.90
CA TRP A 68 1.83 21.30 -33.03
C TRP A 68 1.03 22.40 -32.30
N ARG A 69 1.45 22.84 -31.09
CA ARG A 69 0.79 23.96 -30.36
C ARG A 69 0.80 25.30 -31.11
N GLY A 70 1.68 25.48 -32.08
CA GLY A 70 1.75 26.69 -32.91
C GLY A 70 0.88 26.65 -34.16
N MET A 71 0.24 25.52 -34.47
CA MET A 71 -0.53 25.32 -35.70
C MET A 71 -2.02 25.28 -35.39
N ASN A 72 -2.75 26.33 -35.79
CA ASN A 72 -4.22 26.37 -35.95
C ASN A 72 -4.70 25.40 -37.07
N LYS A 73 -4.16 24.19 -37.13
CA LYS A 73 -4.45 23.23 -38.20
C LYS A 73 -5.37 22.15 -37.67
N GLU A 74 -6.39 21.85 -38.47
CA GLU A 74 -7.29 20.70 -38.30
C GLU A 74 -6.46 19.42 -38.08
N LEU A 75 -6.98 18.51 -37.25
CA LEU A 75 -6.37 17.21 -37.02
C LEU A 75 -6.27 16.44 -38.35
N PRO A 76 -5.16 15.71 -38.62
CA PRO A 76 -5.07 14.90 -39.82
C PRO A 76 -6.21 13.89 -39.92
N ASP A 77 -6.68 13.63 -41.15
CA ASP A 77 -7.61 12.53 -41.40
C ASP A 77 -7.04 11.21 -40.86
N GLY A 78 -7.87 10.47 -40.11
CA GLY A 78 -7.46 9.21 -39.48
C GLY A 78 -6.63 9.35 -38.19
N TYR A 79 -6.52 10.55 -37.62
CA TYR A 79 -5.89 10.76 -36.32
C TYR A 79 -6.61 10.01 -35.20
N LEU A 80 -5.84 9.37 -34.31
CA LEU A 80 -6.33 8.73 -33.09
C LEU A 80 -5.54 9.23 -31.87
N HIS A 81 -6.25 9.74 -30.87
CA HIS A 81 -5.71 10.19 -29.60
C HIS A 81 -6.04 9.18 -28.50
N ILE A 82 -5.02 8.57 -27.92
CA ILE A 82 -5.17 7.74 -26.73
C ILE A 82 -5.14 8.64 -25.48
N LEU A 83 -6.11 8.46 -24.59
CA LEU A 83 -6.10 9.07 -23.27
C LEU A 83 -6.09 7.97 -22.23
N VAL A 84 -5.20 8.07 -21.26
CA VAL A 84 -5.17 7.16 -20.11
C VAL A 84 -5.37 7.98 -18.84
N ASN A 85 -6.50 7.79 -18.18
CA ASN A 85 -6.76 8.37 -16.88
C ASN A 85 -6.54 7.33 -15.78
N VAL A 86 -5.62 7.63 -14.87
CA VAL A 86 -5.32 6.80 -13.70
C VAL A 86 -5.64 7.58 -12.44
N GLY A 87 -6.53 7.04 -11.62
CA GLY A 87 -6.92 7.68 -10.36
C GLY A 87 -7.15 6.66 -9.26
N ASP A 88 -7.30 7.14 -8.03
CA ASP A 88 -7.71 6.32 -6.88
C ASP A 88 -9.04 5.56 -7.19
N ALA A 89 -9.30 4.44 -6.52
CA ALA A 89 -10.61 3.79 -6.49
C ALA A 89 -11.61 4.43 -5.50
N GLY A 90 -11.31 5.61 -4.96
CA GLY A 90 -12.26 6.42 -4.20
C GLY A 90 -13.52 6.78 -5.03
N PRO A 91 -14.70 6.92 -4.40
CA PRO A 91 -15.96 7.18 -5.11
C PRO A 91 -15.90 8.40 -6.04
N ASP A 92 -15.28 9.50 -5.60
CA ASP A 92 -15.15 10.72 -6.41
C ASP A 92 -14.32 10.49 -7.67
N GLN A 93 -13.23 9.74 -7.56
CA GLN A 93 -12.34 9.42 -8.68
C GLN A 93 -12.99 8.43 -9.65
N VAL A 94 -13.79 7.48 -9.12
CA VAL A 94 -14.61 6.59 -9.95
C VAL A 94 -15.66 7.40 -10.72
N GLY A 95 -16.40 8.29 -10.04
CA GLY A 95 -17.39 9.16 -10.67
C GLY A 95 -16.77 10.05 -11.74
N PHE A 96 -15.60 10.65 -11.47
CA PHE A 96 -14.88 11.45 -12.44
C PHE A 96 -14.49 10.65 -13.69
N ARG A 97 -13.97 9.43 -13.53
CA ARG A 97 -13.66 8.55 -14.67
C ARG A 97 -14.91 8.15 -15.46
N SER A 98 -16.02 7.87 -14.79
CA SER A 98 -17.31 7.59 -15.45
C SER A 98 -17.84 8.79 -16.24
N SER A 99 -17.69 10.01 -15.72
CA SER A 99 -18.04 11.23 -16.45
C SER A 99 -17.18 11.43 -17.69
N LEU A 100 -15.88 11.15 -17.61
CA LEU A 100 -14.99 11.21 -18.78
C LEU A 100 -15.33 10.15 -19.83
N HIS A 101 -15.66 8.92 -19.42
CA HIS A 101 -16.18 7.91 -20.35
C HIS A 101 -17.41 8.43 -21.08
N THR A 102 -18.37 9.01 -20.36
CA THR A 102 -19.59 9.55 -20.97
C THR A 102 -19.26 10.69 -21.94
N LEU A 103 -18.37 11.60 -21.56
CA LEU A 103 -17.93 12.70 -22.42
C LEU A 103 -17.31 12.18 -23.72
N PHE A 104 -16.35 11.25 -23.64
CA PHE A 104 -15.61 10.75 -24.80
C PHE A 104 -16.39 9.76 -25.67
N THR A 105 -17.59 9.33 -25.26
CA THR A 105 -18.51 8.58 -26.15
C THR A 105 -19.25 9.44 -27.16
N ARG A 106 -19.19 10.77 -27.04
CA ARG A 106 -19.88 11.68 -27.97
C ARG A 106 -19.18 11.75 -29.33
N ASP A 107 -19.94 12.13 -30.35
CA ASP A 107 -19.48 12.15 -31.75
C ASP A 107 -18.31 13.12 -32.00
N ASP A 108 -18.20 14.18 -31.20
CA ASP A 108 -17.11 15.15 -31.23
C ASP A 108 -15.76 14.56 -30.78
N TYR A 109 -15.75 13.35 -30.20
CA TYR A 109 -14.55 12.67 -29.71
C TYR A 109 -14.30 11.31 -30.36
N LYS A 110 -14.82 11.04 -31.56
CA LYS A 110 -14.55 9.77 -32.29
C LYS A 110 -13.07 9.50 -32.56
N PHE A 111 -12.25 10.55 -32.59
CA PHE A 111 -10.80 10.44 -32.71
C PHE A 111 -10.11 10.11 -31.38
N VAL A 112 -10.83 9.90 -30.28
CA VAL A 112 -10.26 9.62 -28.94
C VAL A 112 -10.54 8.18 -28.53
N LEU A 113 -9.48 7.45 -28.18
CA LEU A 113 -9.53 6.19 -27.48
C LEU A 113 -9.22 6.40 -26.00
N PHE A 114 -10.23 6.32 -25.14
CA PHE A 114 -10.09 6.60 -23.71
C PHE A 114 -10.01 5.33 -22.86
N PHE A 115 -8.92 5.20 -22.10
CA PHE A 115 -8.72 4.18 -21.08
C PHE A 115 -8.81 4.80 -19.68
N SER A 116 -9.52 4.12 -18.79
CA SER A 116 -9.60 4.45 -17.37
C SER A 116 -9.06 3.28 -16.57
N LEU A 117 -8.08 3.55 -15.73
CA LEU A 117 -7.51 2.56 -14.81
C LEU A 117 -7.61 3.06 -13.37
N ALA A 118 -7.92 2.15 -12.46
CA ALA A 118 -7.68 2.41 -11.05
C ALA A 118 -6.17 2.34 -10.77
N CYS A 119 -5.67 3.23 -9.93
CA CYS A 119 -4.28 3.25 -9.51
C CYS A 119 -3.90 1.91 -8.87
N LEU A 120 -2.96 1.20 -9.50
CA LEU A 120 -2.53 -0.13 -9.07
C LEU A 120 -1.87 -0.11 -7.68
N LYS A 121 -1.13 0.96 -7.35
CA LYS A 121 -0.59 1.16 -5.98
C LYS A 121 -1.71 1.32 -4.96
N HIS A 122 -2.78 2.04 -5.32
CA HIS A 122 -3.95 2.15 -4.45
C HIS A 122 -4.68 0.80 -4.31
N GLN A 123 -4.76 -0.01 -5.38
CA GLN A 123 -5.33 -1.37 -5.28
C GLN A 123 -4.57 -2.25 -4.29
N PHE A 124 -3.24 -2.16 -4.24
CA PHE A 124 -2.43 -2.81 -3.20
C PHE A 124 -2.85 -2.35 -1.80
N HIS A 125 -2.93 -1.03 -1.58
CA HIS A 125 -3.34 -0.47 -0.29
C HIS A 125 -4.73 -0.95 0.15
N LEU A 126 -5.70 -1.06 -0.77
CA LEU A 126 -7.03 -1.59 -0.46
C LEU A 126 -7.01 -3.08 -0.13
N ALA A 127 -6.18 -3.87 -0.83
CA ALA A 127 -6.00 -5.29 -0.53
C ALA A 127 -5.40 -5.49 0.87
N ALA A 128 -4.32 -4.75 1.18
CA ALA A 128 -3.66 -4.76 2.49
C ALA A 128 -4.62 -4.33 3.60
N ARG A 129 -5.38 -3.23 3.42
CA ARG A 129 -6.43 -2.80 4.37
C ARG A 129 -7.43 -3.93 4.64
N GLY A 130 -7.90 -4.60 3.59
CA GLY A 130 -8.85 -5.71 3.71
C GLY A 130 -8.29 -6.84 4.56
N GLN A 131 -7.02 -7.21 4.34
CA GLN A 131 -6.37 -8.27 5.11
C GLN A 131 -6.20 -7.86 6.58
N LEU A 132 -5.81 -6.62 6.86
CA LEU A 132 -5.66 -6.12 8.24
C LEU A 132 -6.99 -6.17 9.00
N SER A 133 -8.10 -5.82 8.33
CA SER A 133 -9.45 -5.97 8.90
C SER A 133 -9.83 -7.43 9.13
N LEU A 134 -9.34 -8.34 8.29
CA LEU A 134 -9.57 -9.77 8.43
C LEU A 134 -8.76 -10.34 9.61
N MET A 135 -7.53 -9.87 9.82
CA MET A 135 -6.71 -10.20 10.99
C MET A 135 -7.40 -9.78 12.29
N ASP A 136 -8.01 -8.59 12.34
CA ASP A 136 -8.85 -8.15 13.48
C ASP A 136 -10.04 -9.10 13.72
N THR A 137 -10.60 -9.66 12.65
CA THR A 137 -11.73 -10.60 12.74
C THR A 137 -11.26 -11.95 13.26
N CYS A 138 -10.15 -12.49 12.73
CA CYS A 138 -9.53 -13.72 13.20
C CYS A 138 -9.16 -13.64 14.69
N LEU A 139 -8.46 -12.58 15.10
CA LEU A 139 -8.08 -12.37 16.50
C LEU A 139 -9.31 -12.31 17.43
N ARG A 140 -10.40 -11.68 16.99
CA ARG A 140 -11.65 -11.62 17.75
C ARG A 140 -12.30 -13.00 17.90
N LEU A 141 -12.31 -13.80 16.84
CA LEU A 141 -12.81 -15.19 16.88
C LEU A 141 -11.97 -16.06 17.83
N LEU A 142 -10.68 -15.75 17.97
CA LEU A 142 -9.76 -16.37 18.92
C LEU A 142 -9.88 -15.78 20.35
N GLY A 143 -10.92 -14.99 20.63
CA GLY A 143 -11.19 -14.41 21.95
C GLY A 143 -10.31 -13.20 22.32
N LYS A 144 -9.53 -12.66 21.38
CA LYS A 144 -8.66 -11.50 21.65
C LYS A 144 -9.44 -10.20 21.59
N ARG A 145 -9.12 -9.28 22.50
CA ARG A 145 -9.84 -8.00 22.69
C ARG A 145 -9.11 -6.79 22.08
N PHE A 146 -8.03 -7.00 21.35
CA PHE A 146 -7.27 -5.94 20.70
C PHE A 146 -7.41 -6.02 19.17
N LYS A 147 -7.12 -4.91 18.49
CA LYS A 147 -7.09 -4.81 17.03
C LYS A 147 -5.64 -4.85 16.56
N TYR A 148 -5.34 -5.72 15.60
CA TYR A 148 -4.02 -5.95 15.04
C TYR A 148 -3.34 -4.66 14.57
N PHE A 149 -3.93 -3.93 13.63
CA PHE A 149 -3.31 -2.72 13.07
C PHE A 149 -3.04 -1.67 14.15
N THR A 150 -4.02 -1.47 15.04
CA THR A 150 -3.87 -0.54 16.16
C THR A 150 -2.74 -0.97 17.09
N SER A 151 -2.64 -2.27 17.42
CA SER A 151 -1.57 -2.80 18.27
C SER A 151 -0.18 -2.57 17.66
N VAL A 152 0.00 -2.85 16.36
CA VAL A 152 1.29 -2.59 15.68
C VAL A 152 1.60 -1.09 15.68
N ALA A 153 0.63 -0.23 15.37
CA ALA A 153 0.84 1.22 15.37
C ALA A 153 1.19 1.75 16.77
N THR A 154 0.47 1.33 17.82
CA THR A 154 0.79 1.73 19.20
C THR A 154 2.14 1.21 19.65
N MET A 155 2.52 0.00 19.23
CA MET A 155 3.84 -0.56 19.53
C MET A 155 4.96 0.27 18.88
N SER A 156 4.80 0.67 17.61
CA SER A 156 5.77 1.57 16.94
C SER A 156 5.86 2.93 17.63
N HIS A 157 4.73 3.50 18.05
CA HIS A 157 4.71 4.78 18.76
C HIS A 157 5.31 4.70 20.17
N SER A 158 4.97 3.66 20.95
CA SER A 158 5.55 3.43 22.28
C SER A 158 7.06 3.20 22.20
N TRP A 159 7.52 2.40 21.24
CA TRP A 159 8.95 2.20 21.02
C TRP A 159 9.67 3.52 20.69
N ARG A 160 9.12 4.29 19.75
CA ARG A 160 9.67 5.60 19.34
C ARG A 160 9.72 6.60 20.48
N GLY A 161 8.62 6.75 21.22
CA GLY A 161 8.51 7.69 22.34
C GLY A 161 9.43 7.35 23.52
N HIS A 162 9.83 6.09 23.64
CA HIS A 162 10.69 5.61 24.74
C HIS A 162 12.00 5.00 24.25
N LEU A 163 12.53 5.46 23.11
CA LEU A 163 13.67 4.86 22.43
C LEU A 163 14.90 4.69 23.34
N LYS A 164 15.25 5.71 24.14
CA LYS A 164 16.37 5.63 25.09
C LYS A 164 16.19 4.51 26.11
N LYS A 165 14.97 4.37 26.65
CA LYS A 165 14.63 3.34 27.64
C LYS A 165 14.66 1.95 27.02
N VAL A 166 14.04 1.79 25.85
CA VAL A 166 13.99 0.53 25.11
C VAL A 166 15.40 0.07 24.71
N ARG A 167 16.25 0.98 24.23
CA ARG A 167 17.66 0.67 23.90
C ARG A 167 18.46 0.21 25.11
N SER A 168 18.35 0.93 26.23
CA SER A 168 19.03 0.54 27.46
C SER A 168 18.62 -0.86 27.93
N GLN A 169 17.33 -1.20 27.83
CA GLN A 169 16.85 -2.54 28.16
C GLN A 169 17.31 -3.59 27.16
N TRP A 170 17.32 -3.28 25.87
CA TRP A 170 17.85 -4.17 24.84
C TRP A 170 19.33 -4.49 25.06
N GLU A 171 20.16 -3.47 25.35
CA GLU A 171 21.59 -3.66 25.67
C GLU A 171 21.76 -4.51 26.93
N GLN A 172 20.97 -4.25 27.98
CA GLN A 172 21.03 -5.03 29.21
C GLN A 172 20.67 -6.50 29.00
N LEU A 173 19.58 -6.77 28.26
CA LEU A 173 19.04 -8.12 28.06
C LEU A 173 19.79 -8.92 27.00
N HIS A 174 20.39 -8.28 25.99
CA HIS A 174 20.92 -8.99 24.82
C HIS A 174 22.40 -8.70 24.52
N SER A 175 23.12 -7.92 25.35
CA SER A 175 24.57 -7.63 25.15
C SER A 175 25.46 -8.87 25.13
N HIS A 176 25.03 -9.95 25.77
CA HIS A 176 25.80 -11.20 25.86
C HIS A 176 25.62 -12.11 24.62
N ASP A 177 24.58 -11.90 23.83
CA ASP A 177 24.34 -12.70 22.63
C ASP A 177 24.96 -11.98 21.41
N GLY A 178 26.12 -12.48 20.96
CA GLY A 178 26.83 -11.94 19.80
C GLY A 178 26.06 -11.99 18.48
N LYS A 179 24.97 -12.79 18.39
CA LYS A 179 24.08 -12.85 17.22
C LYS A 179 22.89 -11.89 17.36
N LEU A 180 22.33 -11.73 18.57
CA LEU A 180 21.25 -10.79 18.86
C LEU A 180 21.74 -9.35 19.13
N GLY A 181 23.03 -9.17 19.37
CA GLY A 181 23.76 -7.90 19.33
C GLY A 181 23.84 -7.29 17.93
N ASN A 182 22.83 -7.56 17.09
CA ASN A 182 22.68 -6.97 15.78
C ASN A 182 22.42 -5.48 15.98
N LYS A 183 23.51 -4.71 16.05
CA LYS A 183 23.53 -3.24 16.25
C LYS A 183 22.52 -2.55 15.35
N GLU A 184 22.23 -3.12 14.18
CA GLU A 184 21.19 -2.66 13.28
C GLU A 184 19.81 -2.50 13.93
N ILE A 185 19.32 -3.46 14.72
CA ILE A 185 18.00 -3.35 15.37
C ILE A 185 18.02 -2.26 16.44
N LEU A 186 19.08 -2.22 17.26
CA LEU A 186 19.24 -1.26 18.34
C LEU A 186 19.23 0.19 17.83
N PHE A 187 19.91 0.43 16.70
CA PHE A 187 20.00 1.78 16.12
C PHE A 187 18.84 2.13 15.19
N ARG A 188 18.11 1.14 14.67
CA ARG A 188 16.90 1.37 13.89
C ARG A 188 15.72 1.75 14.76
N VAL A 189 14.76 2.41 14.13
CA VAL A 189 13.49 2.80 14.74
C VAL A 189 12.39 2.10 13.97
N PRO A 190 11.43 1.41 14.63
CA PRO A 190 10.37 0.69 13.94
C PRO A 190 9.60 1.65 13.04
N PRO A 191 9.38 1.33 11.75
CA PRO A 191 8.50 2.11 10.88
C PRO A 191 7.10 2.28 11.50
N VAL A 192 6.44 3.40 11.21
CA VAL A 192 5.08 3.66 11.71
C VAL A 192 4.08 3.08 10.71
N ALA A 193 3.13 2.29 11.23
CA ALA A 193 1.94 1.89 10.48
C ALA A 193 0.97 3.08 10.40
N ILE A 194 0.73 3.60 9.20
CA ILE A 194 -0.02 4.83 8.94
C ILE A 194 -1.37 4.49 8.29
N ALA A 195 -2.47 4.93 8.93
CA ALA A 195 -3.81 4.79 8.36
C ALA A 195 -3.91 5.53 7.02
N GLY A 196 -4.55 4.91 6.02
CA GLY A 196 -4.60 5.42 4.65
C GLY A 196 -3.36 5.09 3.80
N ARG A 197 -2.22 4.75 4.43
CA ARG A 197 -1.03 4.21 3.76
C ARG A 197 -0.77 2.78 4.22
N TRP A 198 -1.73 1.90 3.94
CA TRP A 198 -1.77 0.55 4.51
C TRP A 198 -0.55 -0.33 4.21
N ALA A 199 0.27 0.00 3.20
CA ALA A 199 1.53 -0.68 2.90
C ALA A 199 2.60 -0.49 3.97
N SER A 200 2.49 0.60 4.74
CA SER A 200 3.46 0.91 5.80
C SER A 200 3.51 -0.13 6.90
N ILE A 201 2.47 -0.97 7.00
CA ILE A 201 2.44 -2.09 7.95
C ILE A 201 3.54 -3.12 7.63
N ASP A 202 3.87 -3.35 6.34
CA ASP A 202 4.83 -4.37 5.94
C ASP A 202 6.23 -4.09 6.51
N SER A 203 6.67 -2.82 6.46
CA SER A 203 7.96 -2.42 7.02
C SER A 203 7.96 -2.45 8.56
N ALA A 204 6.81 -2.24 9.20
CA ALA A 204 6.69 -2.36 10.65
C ALA A 204 6.76 -3.83 11.09
N GLU A 205 5.98 -4.70 10.42
CA GLU A 205 6.00 -6.16 10.62
C GLU A 205 7.42 -6.72 10.40
N GLU A 206 8.06 -6.37 9.28
CA GLU A 206 9.42 -6.81 8.95
C GLU A 206 10.43 -6.41 10.03
N PHE A 207 10.33 -5.19 10.57
CA PHE A 207 11.19 -4.77 11.68
C PHE A 207 11.01 -5.68 12.90
N TYR A 208 9.77 -5.93 13.33
CA TYR A 208 9.51 -6.71 14.54
C TYR A 208 9.82 -8.20 14.37
N LEU A 209 9.50 -8.77 13.20
CA LEU A 209 9.84 -10.16 12.87
C LEU A 209 11.36 -10.35 12.80
N THR A 210 12.09 -9.39 12.24
CA THR A 210 13.56 -9.40 12.22
C THR A 210 14.15 -9.26 13.62
N ALA A 211 13.55 -8.42 14.47
CA ALA A 211 13.97 -8.26 15.86
C ALA A 211 13.74 -9.51 16.71
N GLY A 212 12.80 -10.37 16.31
CA GLY A 212 12.41 -11.57 17.01
C GLY A 212 11.32 -11.28 18.04
N ALA A 213 10.19 -11.99 17.93
CA ALA A 213 9.01 -11.78 18.77
C ALA A 213 9.32 -11.87 20.27
N ALA A 214 10.09 -12.88 20.68
CA ALA A 214 10.47 -13.09 22.08
C ALA A 214 11.33 -11.94 22.62
N ASN A 215 12.35 -11.51 21.88
CA ASN A 215 13.22 -10.40 22.26
C ASN A 215 12.43 -9.09 22.40
N VAL A 216 11.57 -8.81 21.42
CA VAL A 216 10.71 -7.61 21.46
C VAL A 216 9.76 -7.66 22.66
N CYS A 217 9.15 -8.81 22.94
CA CYS A 217 8.30 -9.01 24.11
C CYS A 217 9.07 -8.76 25.41
N GLU A 218 10.24 -9.39 25.58
CA GLU A 218 11.07 -9.27 26.78
C GLU A 218 11.50 -7.82 27.02
N VAL A 219 12.02 -7.15 26.00
CA VAL A 219 12.48 -5.76 26.09
C VAL A 219 11.34 -4.80 26.39
N LEU A 220 10.18 -4.93 25.73
CA LEU A 220 9.04 -4.05 26.00
C LEU A 220 8.47 -4.29 27.40
N THR A 221 8.44 -5.54 27.85
CA THR A 221 8.01 -5.92 29.20
C THR A 221 8.95 -5.31 30.24
N ALA A 222 10.26 -5.48 30.10
CA ALA A 222 11.25 -4.91 31.00
C ALA A 222 11.19 -3.37 30.99
N ALA A 223 11.16 -2.76 29.81
CA ALA A 223 11.10 -1.31 29.65
C ALA A 223 9.84 -0.69 30.26
N PHE A 224 8.68 -1.34 30.20
CA PHE A 224 7.44 -0.71 30.64
C PHE A 224 6.91 -1.20 31.99
N ARG A 225 7.33 -2.37 32.49
CA ARG A 225 6.95 -2.88 33.82
C ARG A 225 7.93 -2.52 34.93
N GLN A 226 9.25 -2.60 34.71
CA GLN A 226 10.25 -2.47 35.80
C GLN A 226 10.46 -1.03 36.30
N GLY A 227 10.14 -0.02 35.48
CA GLY A 227 10.47 1.38 35.77
C GLY A 227 9.50 2.14 36.69
N GLY A 228 8.82 1.51 37.65
CA GLY A 228 7.96 2.22 38.59
C GLY A 228 6.76 2.96 37.97
N ASN A 229 6.37 2.60 36.74
CA ASN A 229 5.19 3.16 36.05
C ASN A 229 3.85 2.80 36.74
N ALA A 230 3.88 2.24 37.95
CA ALA A 230 2.73 2.25 38.86
C ALA A 230 2.14 3.67 39.01
N ALA A 231 2.97 4.73 38.90
CA ALA A 231 2.50 6.11 38.86
C ALA A 231 1.64 6.45 37.61
N VAL A 232 1.87 5.80 36.46
CA VAL A 232 1.06 6.01 35.23
C VAL A 232 -0.27 5.27 35.31
N ALA A 233 -0.33 4.15 36.04
CA ALA A 233 -1.59 3.43 36.29
C ALA A 233 -2.49 4.12 37.32
N ALA A 234 -1.93 5.01 38.15
CA ALA A 234 -2.61 5.68 39.23
C ALA A 234 -2.93 7.16 38.97
N VAL A 235 -2.85 7.65 37.72
CA VAL A 235 -3.41 8.97 37.40
C VAL A 235 -4.93 8.81 37.39
N PRO A 236 -5.66 9.33 38.40
CA PRO A 236 -7.11 9.22 38.42
C PRO A 236 -7.67 9.92 37.19
N ALA A 237 -8.74 9.38 36.61
CA ALA A 237 -9.49 10.09 35.57
C ALA A 237 -9.78 11.50 36.09
N ILE A 238 -9.44 12.52 35.29
CA ILE A 238 -9.65 13.92 35.67
C ILE A 238 -11.15 14.10 35.90
N THR A 239 -11.54 14.22 37.17
CA THR A 239 -12.87 14.68 37.57
C THR A 239 -12.81 16.21 37.63
N ASP A 240 -13.73 16.87 36.94
CA ASP A 240 -13.78 18.32 36.62
C ASP A 240 -13.90 19.30 37.83
N GLY A 241 -13.27 19.02 38.98
CA GLY A 241 -13.70 19.58 40.27
C GLY A 241 -12.82 20.62 40.96
N GLN A 242 -11.54 20.81 40.65
CA GLN A 242 -10.66 21.66 41.47
C GLN A 242 -9.63 22.46 40.64
N GLN A 243 -9.89 23.76 40.48
CA GLN A 243 -8.95 24.76 39.95
C GLN A 243 -8.58 25.75 41.06
N ALA A 244 -7.28 25.88 41.35
CA ALA A 244 -6.75 27.01 42.11
C ALA A 244 -5.35 27.38 41.59
N GLY A 245 -5.33 28.39 40.70
CA GLY A 245 -4.34 29.47 40.67
C GLY A 245 -2.90 29.18 40.21
N SER A 246 -2.69 29.00 38.89
CA SER A 246 -1.43 29.39 38.22
C SER A 246 -1.64 29.49 36.69
N VAL A 247 -2.07 30.67 36.24
CA VAL A 247 -2.61 30.95 34.90
C VAL A 247 -1.53 31.39 33.91
N LEU A 248 -0.44 30.64 33.73
CA LEU A 248 0.54 30.98 32.69
C LEU A 248 0.95 29.84 31.74
N ASP A 249 0.37 28.64 31.89
CA ASP A 249 0.38 27.65 30.80
C ASP A 249 -0.69 26.55 30.94
N GLU A 250 -1.91 26.91 31.35
CA GLU A 250 -2.99 25.93 31.60
C GLU A 250 -3.35 25.10 30.36
N LEU A 251 -3.28 25.70 29.17
CA LEU A 251 -3.43 25.00 27.89
C LEU A 251 -2.33 23.95 27.66
N SER A 252 -1.07 24.22 28.04
CA SER A 252 0.01 23.24 27.89
C SER A 252 -0.05 22.14 28.96
N LEU A 253 -0.54 22.45 30.16
CA LEU A 253 -0.73 21.45 31.22
C LEU A 253 -1.83 20.45 30.85
N ASP A 254 -2.94 20.93 30.29
CA ASP A 254 -4.02 20.03 29.87
C ASP A 254 -3.63 19.22 28.63
N ASP A 255 -2.96 19.82 27.64
CA ASP A 255 -2.39 19.08 26.51
C ASP A 255 -1.35 18.04 26.96
N SER A 256 -0.53 18.38 27.96
CA SER A 256 0.44 17.47 28.56
C SER A 256 -0.24 16.30 29.29
N LYS A 257 -1.31 16.56 30.05
CA LYS A 257 -2.09 15.50 30.71
C LYS A 257 -2.76 14.59 29.68
N VAL A 258 -3.39 15.15 28.65
CA VAL A 258 -4.02 14.37 27.57
C VAL A 258 -2.98 13.52 26.84
N TYR A 259 -1.81 14.08 26.56
CA TYR A 259 -0.70 13.36 25.96
C TYR A 259 -0.17 12.23 26.85
N GLN A 260 0.00 12.48 28.15
CA GLN A 260 0.42 11.46 29.12
C GLN A 260 -0.59 10.31 29.23
N GLN A 261 -1.89 10.63 29.32
CA GLN A 261 -2.97 9.63 29.34
C GLN A 261 -2.97 8.79 28.06
N LYS A 262 -2.85 9.43 26.90
CA LYS A 262 -2.77 8.75 25.60
C LYS A 262 -1.54 7.85 25.52
N THR A 263 -0.39 8.30 26.01
CA THR A 263 0.86 7.52 26.06
C THR A 263 0.72 6.32 27.00
N GLY A 264 0.12 6.49 28.18
CA GLY A 264 -0.17 5.40 29.10
C GLY A 264 -1.06 4.32 28.46
N LYS A 265 -2.13 4.73 27.78
CA LYS A 265 -3.00 3.82 27.01
C LYS A 265 -2.24 3.09 25.91
N TYR A 266 -1.33 3.76 25.21
CA TYR A 266 -0.50 3.14 24.16
C TYR A 266 0.44 2.10 24.75
N ILE A 267 1.11 2.39 25.88
CA ILE A 267 1.98 1.44 26.57
C ILE A 267 1.18 0.20 27.01
N GLN A 268 0.00 0.39 27.61
CA GLN A 268 -0.85 -0.74 28.04
C GLN A 268 -1.28 -1.62 26.86
N ASN A 269 -1.68 -1.00 25.74
CA ASN A 269 -2.03 -1.75 24.52
C ASN A 269 -0.81 -2.47 23.92
N THR A 270 0.35 -1.82 23.93
CA THR A 270 1.61 -2.39 23.47
C THR A 270 1.98 -3.62 24.29
N LEU A 271 1.97 -3.55 25.62
CA LEU A 271 2.24 -4.69 26.49
C LEU A 271 1.25 -5.83 26.27
N ARG A 272 -0.05 -5.52 26.21
CA ARG A 272 -1.10 -6.52 25.96
C ARG A 272 -0.89 -7.28 24.65
N ALA A 273 -0.46 -6.60 23.59
CA ALA A 273 -0.20 -7.23 22.30
C ALA A 273 1.14 -7.99 22.31
N ALA A 274 2.20 -7.39 22.85
CA ALA A 274 3.54 -7.97 22.88
C ALA A 274 3.61 -9.26 23.71
N GLU A 275 2.82 -9.37 24.78
CA GLU A 275 2.76 -10.56 25.64
C GLU A 275 1.83 -11.65 25.09
N ASP A 276 1.09 -11.38 24.00
CA ASP A 276 0.11 -12.32 23.44
C ASP A 276 0.72 -13.12 22.28
N ALA A 277 0.86 -14.44 22.46
CA ALA A 277 1.45 -15.31 21.46
C ALA A 277 0.66 -15.34 20.13
N TRP A 278 -0.67 -15.18 20.16
CA TRP A 278 -1.49 -15.11 18.93
C TRP A 278 -1.25 -13.84 18.14
N PHE A 279 -0.95 -12.71 18.78
CA PHE A 279 -0.58 -11.49 18.08
C PHE A 279 0.63 -11.71 17.18
N TRP A 280 1.70 -12.31 17.72
CA TRP A 280 2.91 -12.62 16.98
C TRP A 280 2.70 -13.69 15.90
N TYR A 281 1.92 -14.72 16.22
CA TYR A 281 1.57 -15.75 15.27
C TYR A 281 0.83 -15.17 14.06
N VAL A 282 -0.20 -14.37 14.31
CA VAL A 282 -1.01 -13.71 13.28
C VAL A 282 -0.17 -12.67 12.52
N MET A 283 0.75 -11.95 13.18
CA MET A 283 1.70 -11.06 12.50
C MET A 283 2.51 -11.81 11.45
N ARG A 284 3.10 -12.96 11.83
CA ARG A 284 3.92 -13.75 10.92
C ARG A 284 3.11 -14.29 9.74
N LEU A 285 1.94 -14.87 10.02
CA LEU A 285 1.05 -15.39 8.96
C LEU A 285 0.55 -14.27 8.05
N GLY A 286 0.16 -13.13 8.61
CA GLY A 286 -0.28 -11.94 7.85
C GLY A 286 0.80 -11.45 6.91
N HIS A 287 2.04 -11.33 7.39
CA HIS A 287 3.20 -10.91 6.61
C HIS A 287 3.52 -11.89 5.47
N GLU A 288 3.67 -13.19 5.78
CA GLU A 288 4.00 -14.20 4.76
C GLU A 288 2.89 -14.35 3.70
N THR A 289 1.62 -14.34 4.10
CA THR A 289 0.49 -14.42 3.15
C THR A 289 0.30 -13.15 2.32
N ARG A 290 0.84 -12.00 2.73
CA ARG A 290 0.87 -10.76 1.95
C ARG A 290 2.07 -10.68 1.00
N ALA A 291 3.09 -11.52 1.17
CA ALA A 291 4.33 -11.45 0.37
C ALA A 291 4.11 -11.44 -1.16
N PRO A 292 3.17 -12.21 -1.76
CA PRO A 292 2.87 -12.11 -3.19
C PRO A 292 2.34 -10.73 -3.59
N LEU A 293 1.46 -10.10 -2.79
CA LEU A 293 1.01 -8.73 -3.04
C LEU A 293 2.17 -7.73 -2.92
N LEU A 294 3.08 -7.95 -1.97
CA LEU A 294 4.25 -7.10 -1.80
C LEU A 294 5.20 -7.22 -3.01
N HIS A 295 5.31 -8.40 -3.63
CA HIS A 295 6.04 -8.56 -4.88
C HIS A 295 5.45 -7.68 -5.98
N PHE A 296 4.13 -7.72 -6.18
CA PHE A 296 3.41 -6.81 -7.08
C PHE A 296 3.69 -5.33 -6.76
N TYR A 297 3.61 -4.93 -5.50
CA TYR A 297 3.87 -3.54 -5.10
C TYR A 297 5.32 -3.12 -5.37
N ARG A 298 6.30 -4.02 -5.18
CA ARG A 298 7.72 -3.76 -5.47
C ARG A 298 7.96 -3.55 -6.97
N ILE A 299 7.28 -4.30 -7.84
CA ILE A 299 7.34 -4.10 -9.31
C ILE A 299 6.91 -2.67 -9.66
N LEU A 300 5.80 -2.19 -9.09
CA LEU A 300 5.27 -0.84 -9.30
C LEU A 300 6.16 0.28 -8.73
N ASN A 301 7.12 -0.05 -7.86
CA ASN A 301 8.06 0.90 -7.27
C ASN A 301 9.49 0.71 -7.78
N ARG A 302 9.69 -0.10 -8.84
CA ARG A 302 10.98 -0.15 -9.54
C ARG A 302 11.31 1.26 -10.06
N ASP A 303 12.58 1.61 -9.95
CA ASP A 303 13.12 2.89 -10.40
C ASP A 303 12.83 3.09 -11.89
N PRO A 304 12.08 4.15 -12.28
CA PRO A 304 11.80 4.46 -13.68
C PRO A 304 13.07 4.63 -14.53
N ALA A 305 14.19 5.05 -13.93
CA ALA A 305 15.46 5.19 -14.64
C ALA A 305 16.04 3.83 -15.08
N LYS A 306 15.71 2.75 -14.36
CA LYS A 306 16.15 1.38 -14.68
C LYS A 306 15.12 0.61 -15.49
N ASN A 307 13.85 0.95 -15.33
CA ASN A 307 12.74 0.34 -16.06
C ASN A 307 11.73 1.43 -16.42
N SER A 308 11.77 1.88 -17.67
CA SER A 308 11.03 3.05 -18.13
C SER A 308 9.51 2.90 -18.02
N MET A 309 8.99 1.67 -17.85
CA MET A 309 7.55 1.40 -17.85
C MET A 309 7.16 0.23 -16.91
N PRO A 310 7.13 0.44 -15.57
CA PRO A 310 6.87 -0.62 -14.59
C PRO A 310 5.47 -1.26 -14.74
N VAL A 311 4.48 -0.52 -15.25
CA VAL A 311 3.14 -1.08 -15.53
C VAL A 311 3.17 -2.01 -16.73
N VAL A 312 3.93 -1.68 -17.78
CA VAL A 312 4.08 -2.54 -18.96
C VAL A 312 4.80 -3.82 -18.57
N ALA A 313 5.92 -3.71 -17.85
CA ALA A 313 6.63 -4.88 -17.32
C ALA A 313 5.71 -5.76 -16.44
N LEU A 314 4.88 -5.13 -15.59
CA LEU A 314 3.91 -5.87 -14.80
C LEU A 314 2.97 -6.71 -15.69
N VAL A 315 2.31 -6.06 -16.66
CA VAL A 315 1.27 -6.70 -17.48
C VAL A 315 1.86 -7.77 -18.41
N CYS A 316 3.03 -7.51 -18.99
CA CYS A 316 3.62 -8.39 -19.98
C CYS A 316 4.44 -9.54 -19.37
N GLU A 317 5.03 -9.36 -18.19
CA GLU A 317 6.05 -10.28 -17.66
C GLU A 317 5.73 -10.78 -16.25
N ASP A 318 5.29 -9.89 -15.35
CA ASP A 318 5.27 -10.21 -13.92
C ASP A 318 3.91 -10.70 -13.38
N LEU A 319 2.78 -10.54 -14.09
CA LEU A 319 1.44 -10.98 -13.60
C LEU A 319 1.39 -12.48 -13.28
N ASP A 320 1.93 -13.31 -14.18
CA ASP A 320 2.00 -14.76 -14.00
C ASP A 320 2.95 -15.14 -12.87
N ALA A 321 4.06 -14.41 -12.72
CA ALA A 321 5.01 -14.60 -11.62
C ALA A 321 4.36 -14.30 -10.26
N VAL A 322 3.62 -13.20 -10.14
CA VAL A 322 2.88 -12.88 -8.90
C VAL A 322 1.80 -13.92 -8.63
N SER A 323 1.06 -14.35 -9.65
CA SER A 323 0.03 -15.40 -9.51
C SER A 323 0.62 -16.75 -9.09
N LYS A 324 1.80 -17.10 -9.63
CA LYS A 324 2.58 -18.27 -9.20
C LYS A 324 2.98 -18.18 -7.73
N ASN A 325 3.41 -17.01 -7.25
CA ASN A 325 3.77 -16.83 -5.83
C ASN A 325 2.60 -17.15 -4.87
N PHE A 326 1.35 -16.86 -5.26
CA PHE A 326 0.19 -17.26 -4.45
C PHE A 326 0.00 -18.78 -4.39
N ARG A 327 0.18 -19.47 -5.52
CA ARG A 327 0.13 -20.95 -5.57
C ARG A 327 1.26 -21.55 -4.73
N ASP A 328 2.47 -21.02 -4.86
CA ASP A 328 3.63 -21.48 -4.09
C ASP A 328 3.44 -21.24 -2.59
N ALA A 329 2.85 -20.12 -2.18
CA ALA A 329 2.49 -19.86 -0.79
C ALA A 329 1.45 -20.86 -0.26
N LEU A 330 0.44 -21.23 -1.07
CA LEU A 330 -0.55 -22.24 -0.70
C LEU A 330 0.09 -23.62 -0.53
N LEU A 331 0.95 -24.04 -1.47
CA LEU A 331 1.65 -25.32 -1.43
C LEU A 331 2.64 -25.40 -0.25
N ASN A 332 3.25 -24.29 0.15
CA ASN A 332 4.19 -24.22 1.27
C ASN A 332 3.55 -23.82 2.61
N MET A 333 2.21 -23.78 2.70
CA MET A 333 1.50 -23.32 3.90
C MET A 333 1.88 -24.11 5.16
N GLY A 334 2.07 -25.43 5.06
CA GLY A 334 2.52 -26.24 6.20
C GLY A 334 3.88 -25.79 6.75
N LYS A 335 4.84 -25.44 5.88
CA LYS A 335 6.16 -24.93 6.29
C LYS A 335 6.04 -23.54 6.93
N MET A 336 5.20 -22.67 6.37
CA MET A 336 4.89 -21.35 6.92
C MET A 336 4.33 -21.47 8.35
N LEU A 337 3.35 -22.35 8.56
CA LEU A 337 2.74 -22.58 9.88
C LEU A 337 3.76 -23.09 10.91
N SER A 338 4.57 -24.08 10.55
CA SER A 338 5.61 -24.61 11.44
C SER A 338 6.63 -23.54 11.80
N ARG A 339 7.14 -22.80 10.83
CA ARG A 339 8.08 -21.70 11.06
C ARG A 339 7.50 -20.64 11.99
N ALA A 340 6.26 -20.23 11.76
CA ALA A 340 5.58 -19.25 12.59
C ALA A 340 5.42 -19.74 14.05
N LEU A 341 5.19 -21.04 14.28
CA LEU A 341 5.13 -21.62 15.63
C LEU A 341 6.50 -21.69 16.31
N ASP A 342 7.56 -21.91 15.54
CA ASP A 342 8.91 -22.02 16.07
C ASP A 342 9.45 -20.62 16.44
N GLU A 343 9.19 -19.61 15.61
CA GLU A 343 9.58 -18.22 15.88
C GLU A 343 8.95 -17.62 17.14
N ILE A 344 7.74 -18.07 17.50
CA ILE A 344 7.04 -17.59 18.71
C ILE A 344 7.19 -18.53 19.91
N ALA A 345 7.96 -19.62 19.80
CA ALA A 345 8.00 -20.68 20.81
C ALA A 345 8.42 -20.20 22.21
N HIS A 346 9.14 -19.07 22.27
CA HIS A 346 9.65 -18.44 23.49
C HIS A 346 8.81 -17.23 23.96
N VAL A 347 7.73 -16.89 23.27
CA VAL A 347 6.78 -15.87 23.75
C VAL A 347 5.95 -16.46 24.90
N PRO A 348 5.71 -15.73 26.00
CA PRO A 348 4.87 -16.20 27.11
C PRO A 348 3.50 -16.72 26.63
N GLY A 349 3.06 -17.87 27.16
CA GLY A 349 1.77 -18.48 26.79
C GLY A 349 1.76 -19.25 25.46
N ALA A 350 2.86 -19.24 24.69
CA ALA A 350 2.90 -19.87 23.37
C ALA A 350 2.83 -21.40 23.43
N GLN A 351 3.47 -22.03 24.43
CA GLN A 351 3.49 -23.49 24.55
C GLN A 351 2.10 -24.04 24.91
N GLU A 352 1.41 -23.38 25.83
CA GLU A 352 0.06 -23.72 26.26
C GLU A 352 -0.94 -23.59 25.09
N GLN A 353 -0.73 -22.60 24.21
CA GLN A 353 -1.59 -22.33 23.06
C GLN A 353 -1.16 -23.05 21.78
N ARG A 354 0.00 -23.75 21.77
CA ARG A 354 0.63 -24.32 20.56
C ARG A 354 -0.28 -25.29 19.81
N GLN A 355 -1.01 -26.14 20.52
CA GLN A 355 -1.95 -27.09 19.89
C GLN A 355 -3.12 -26.37 19.22
N GLN A 356 -3.69 -25.36 19.88
CA GLN A 356 -4.76 -24.55 19.31
C GLN A 356 -4.26 -23.76 18.09
N MET A 357 -3.06 -23.18 18.17
CA MET A 357 -2.43 -22.48 17.04
C MET A 357 -2.17 -23.39 15.85
N ARG A 358 -1.78 -24.65 16.07
CA ARG A 358 -1.65 -25.63 14.98
C ARG A 358 -2.99 -25.90 14.29
N LYS A 359 -4.06 -26.00 15.08
CA LYS A 359 -5.41 -26.28 14.57
C LYS A 359 -5.99 -25.08 13.81
N ASP A 360 -6.14 -23.95 14.47
CA ASP A 360 -6.83 -22.79 13.89
C ASP A 360 -5.90 -21.94 13.00
N GLY A 361 -4.58 -22.05 13.19
CA GLY A 361 -3.59 -21.32 12.40
C GLY A 361 -3.69 -21.62 10.91
N ARG A 362 -4.06 -22.85 10.55
CA ARG A 362 -4.30 -23.23 9.15
C ARG A 362 -5.45 -22.45 8.55
N ASP A 363 -6.57 -22.33 9.27
CA ASP A 363 -7.74 -21.61 8.80
C ASP A 363 -7.46 -20.12 8.69
N VAL A 364 -6.75 -19.55 9.68
CA VAL A 364 -6.29 -18.15 9.63
C VAL A 364 -5.40 -17.93 8.41
N ALA A 365 -4.35 -18.73 8.22
CA ALA A 365 -3.43 -18.58 7.09
C ALA A 365 -4.15 -18.71 5.73
N LEU A 366 -5.03 -19.70 5.60
CA LEU A 366 -5.80 -19.94 4.38
C LEU A 366 -6.71 -18.77 4.05
N VAL A 367 -7.48 -18.28 5.03
CA VAL A 367 -8.40 -17.15 4.85
C VAL A 367 -7.65 -15.87 4.46
N LEU A 368 -6.51 -15.59 5.10
CA LEU A 368 -5.68 -14.44 4.76
C LEU A 368 -5.08 -14.56 3.35
N LEU A 369 -4.57 -15.73 2.97
CA LEU A 369 -4.00 -15.98 1.64
C LEU A 369 -5.06 -15.88 0.54
N LEU A 370 -6.23 -16.49 0.73
CA LEU A 370 -7.34 -16.46 -0.22
C LEU A 370 -7.89 -15.04 -0.40
N HIS A 371 -7.98 -14.25 0.69
CA HIS A 371 -8.33 -12.83 0.59
C HIS A 371 -7.35 -12.08 -0.30
N ASN A 372 -6.04 -12.24 -0.08
CA ASN A 372 -5.02 -11.56 -0.86
C ASN A 372 -5.01 -11.99 -2.33
N ALA A 373 -5.14 -13.30 -2.60
CA ALA A 373 -5.22 -13.84 -3.96
C ALA A 373 -6.47 -13.34 -4.69
N SER A 374 -7.63 -13.37 -4.03
CA SER A 374 -8.89 -12.86 -4.58
C SER A 374 -8.84 -11.35 -4.82
N ALA A 375 -8.21 -10.59 -3.91
CA ALA A 375 -8.03 -9.16 -4.07
C ALA A 375 -7.13 -8.85 -5.28
N PHE A 376 -6.01 -9.57 -5.42
CA PHE A 376 -5.12 -9.45 -6.58
C PHE A 376 -5.84 -9.76 -7.89
N GLN A 377 -6.50 -10.92 -7.98
CA GLN A 377 -7.22 -11.34 -9.19
C GLN A 377 -8.28 -10.31 -9.58
N ARG A 378 -9.14 -9.89 -8.64
CA ARG A 378 -10.25 -8.98 -8.94
C ARG A 378 -9.81 -7.56 -9.26
N ARG A 379 -8.78 -7.06 -8.58
CA ARG A 379 -8.38 -5.64 -8.65
C ARG A 379 -7.26 -5.38 -9.65
N VAL A 380 -6.51 -6.40 -10.03
CA VAL A 380 -5.35 -6.29 -10.91
C VAL A 380 -5.56 -7.14 -12.16
N CYS A 381 -5.57 -8.47 -12.06
CA CYS A 381 -5.60 -9.36 -13.24
C CYS A 381 -6.85 -9.13 -14.12
N ASN A 382 -8.04 -9.16 -13.52
CA ASN A 382 -9.30 -9.02 -14.26
C ASN A 382 -9.42 -7.69 -15.01
N VAL A 383 -8.70 -6.65 -14.59
CA VAL A 383 -8.68 -5.36 -15.29
C VAL A 383 -8.02 -5.52 -16.66
N PHE A 384 -6.93 -6.28 -16.72
CA PHE A 384 -6.17 -6.53 -17.95
C PHE A 384 -6.76 -7.65 -18.81
N ASP A 385 -7.31 -8.71 -18.19
CA ASP A 385 -7.97 -9.81 -18.93
C ASP A 385 -9.18 -9.31 -19.73
N ARG A 386 -9.94 -8.37 -19.18
CA ARG A 386 -11.07 -7.75 -19.91
C ARG A 386 -10.60 -7.01 -21.15
N TRP A 387 -9.43 -6.38 -21.10
CA TRP A 387 -8.89 -5.62 -22.22
C TRP A 387 -8.39 -6.53 -23.34
N ALA A 388 -7.69 -7.61 -22.99
CA ALA A 388 -7.28 -8.63 -23.95
C ALA A 388 -8.47 -9.26 -24.69
N ASN A 389 -9.62 -9.39 -24.02
CA ASN A 389 -10.84 -9.89 -24.63
C ASN A 389 -11.55 -8.84 -25.51
N CYS A 390 -11.44 -7.54 -25.19
CA CYS A 390 -11.98 -6.47 -26.05
C CYS A 390 -11.21 -6.35 -27.38
N GLU A 391 -9.89 -6.55 -27.40
CA GLU A 391 -9.10 -6.53 -28.64
C GLU A 391 -9.56 -7.57 -29.66
N ARG A 392 -10.02 -8.74 -29.19
CA ARG A 392 -10.60 -9.78 -30.05
C ARG A 392 -11.96 -9.41 -30.67
N MET A 393 -12.59 -8.32 -30.23
CA MET A 393 -13.83 -7.83 -30.83
C MET A 393 -13.60 -6.80 -31.95
N PHE A 394 -12.39 -6.24 -32.04
CA PHE A 394 -12.03 -5.23 -33.04
C PHE A 394 -11.13 -5.77 -34.16
N LEU A 395 -10.57 -6.98 -33.98
CA LEU A 395 -9.92 -7.80 -35.00
C LEU A 395 -10.91 -8.82 -35.54
#